data_AF-A0A966XR58-F1
#
_entry.id   AF-A0A966XR58-F1
#
_cell.length_a   1.000
_cell.length_b   1.000
_cell.length_c   1.000
_cell.angle_alpha   90.00
_cell.angle_beta   90.00
_cell.angle_gamma   90.00
#
_symmetry.space_group_name_H-M   'P 1'
#
loop_
_entity.id
_entity.type
_entity.pdbx_description
1 polymer ?
#
loop_
_entity_poly.entity_id
_entity_poly.type
_entity_poly.pdbx_seq_one_letter_code
_entity_poly.pdbx_strand_id
1 'polypeptide(L)'
;MADGAVPALDAGRAGAATRLVSRDADQSLARRAHRADAGNGDRAGGRRGPLGHARLCGRRRIQRPGGRGQLVRLAAIGVTLAVLAVLVFALPNRTALLAVLGAGLAAGVHQLRRVRLALLAFVAAAMLASAAFVTMVPAVQSRLALGLAEIREANSGEVNRDSWNIRVQLVRHTAAMIAERPWMGWGIGAWNAQWRSRVPPSIADLNMPHDDLLWMGAQAGVPGALSWLAIMLAACLAGWRRQDMAGRMAFVAALTLLFSALVNSATRDATIGLSLLWVVGLYLRLSAEPGFAPSQLRLRHAQG
;
A
#
# COMPACT_ATOMS: atom_id res chain seq x y z
N MET A 1 36.77 -46.64 7.16
CA MET A 1 36.16 -47.30 8.33
C MET A 1 35.35 -46.25 9.08
N ALA A 2 34.02 -46.35 8.95
CA ALA A 2 32.93 -45.76 9.74
C ALA A 2 31.79 -45.35 8.79
N ASP A 3 31.04 -46.37 8.36
CA ASP A 3 29.76 -46.24 7.67
C ASP A 3 28.68 -45.79 8.66
N GLY A 4 27.91 -44.77 8.28
CA GLY A 4 26.72 -44.31 9.01
C GLY A 4 25.53 -44.25 8.07
N ALA A 5 24.78 -45.36 7.99
CA ALA A 5 23.57 -45.49 7.19
C ALA A 5 22.40 -44.72 7.82
N VAL A 6 21.70 -43.92 7.01
CA VAL A 6 20.46 -43.22 7.35
C VAL A 6 19.28 -44.04 6.83
N PRO A 7 18.19 -44.26 7.61
CA PRO A 7 17.06 -45.07 7.16
C PRO A 7 16.15 -44.28 6.21
N ALA A 8 15.71 -44.96 5.15
CA ALA A 8 14.73 -44.47 4.18
C ALA A 8 13.33 -44.37 4.81
N LEU A 9 12.71 -43.20 4.71
CA LEU A 9 11.31 -42.99 5.09
C LEU A 9 10.37 -43.25 3.92
N ASP A 10 9.36 -44.06 4.23
CA ASP A 10 8.34 -44.65 3.37
C ASP A 10 7.36 -43.59 2.81
N ALA A 11 7.41 -43.37 1.50
CA ALA A 11 6.55 -42.43 0.77
C ALA A 11 5.33 -43.18 0.21
N GLY A 12 4.32 -43.42 1.04
CA GLY A 12 3.21 -44.28 0.61
C GLY A 12 1.91 -44.17 1.40
N ARG A 13 1.40 -42.97 1.72
CA ARG A 13 -0.01 -42.78 2.19
C ARG A 13 -0.42 -41.29 2.32
N ALA A 14 -0.63 -40.59 1.21
CA ALA A 14 -1.21 -39.24 1.23
C ALA A 14 -2.09 -38.90 0.01
N GLY A 15 -2.66 -39.91 -0.66
CA GLY A 15 -3.35 -39.74 -1.95
C GLY A 15 -4.89 -39.78 -1.95
N ALA A 16 -5.55 -40.09 -0.82
CA ALA A 16 -6.98 -40.42 -0.83
C ALA A 16 -7.93 -39.39 -0.16
N ALA A 17 -7.42 -38.49 0.69
CA ALA A 17 -8.28 -37.57 1.46
C ALA A 17 -8.65 -36.27 0.72
N THR A 18 -7.92 -35.88 -0.33
CA THR A 18 -8.09 -34.57 -0.98
C THR A 18 -9.14 -34.56 -2.09
N ARG A 19 -9.69 -35.72 -2.49
CA ARG A 19 -10.70 -35.81 -3.58
C ARG A 19 -12.17 -35.78 -3.14
N LEU A 20 -12.44 -35.85 -1.83
CA LEU A 20 -13.82 -35.82 -1.32
C LEU A 20 -14.33 -34.41 -1.00
N VAL A 21 -13.44 -33.45 -0.74
CA VAL A 21 -13.86 -32.08 -0.36
C VAL A 21 -14.22 -31.19 -1.56
N SER A 22 -13.76 -31.50 -2.78
CA SER A 22 -14.06 -30.66 -3.95
C SER A 22 -15.42 -30.97 -4.61
N ARG A 23 -16.08 -32.09 -4.30
CA ARG A 23 -17.38 -32.45 -4.89
C ARG A 23 -18.58 -31.84 -4.17
N ASP A 24 -18.47 -31.58 -2.87
CA ASP A 24 -19.57 -31.01 -2.07
C ASP A 24 -19.70 -29.49 -2.25
N ALA A 25 -18.62 -28.79 -2.59
CA ALA A 25 -18.65 -27.36 -2.84
C ALA A 25 -19.48 -27.00 -4.09
N ASP A 26 -19.37 -27.79 -5.17
CA ASP A 26 -20.05 -27.54 -6.44
C ASP A 26 -21.58 -27.78 -6.37
N GLN A 27 -22.03 -28.77 -5.58
CA GLN A 27 -23.47 -29.02 -5.44
C GLN A 27 -24.21 -27.94 -4.63
N SER A 28 -23.50 -27.21 -3.76
CA SER A 28 -24.09 -26.15 -2.94
C SER A 28 -24.39 -24.86 -3.71
N LEU A 29 -23.60 -24.57 -4.77
CA LEU A 29 -23.78 -23.42 -5.64
C LEU A 29 -24.91 -23.63 -6.65
N ALA A 30 -25.05 -24.84 -7.20
CA ALA A 30 -26.14 -25.17 -8.14
C ALA A 30 -27.54 -25.07 -7.50
N ARG A 31 -27.69 -25.41 -6.21
CA ARG A 31 -29.00 -25.32 -5.51
C ARG A 31 -29.42 -23.88 -5.17
N ARG A 32 -28.51 -22.91 -5.16
CA ARG A 32 -28.85 -21.50 -4.90
C ARG A 32 -29.33 -20.77 -6.15
N ALA A 33 -28.92 -21.19 -7.34
CA ALA A 33 -29.37 -20.59 -8.60
C ALA A 33 -30.85 -20.92 -8.92
N HIS A 34 -31.34 -22.09 -8.50
CA HIS A 34 -32.72 -22.52 -8.81
C HIS A 34 -33.82 -21.95 -7.91
N ARG A 35 -33.48 -21.28 -6.80
CA ARG A 35 -34.47 -20.71 -5.85
C ARG A 35 -34.79 -19.23 -6.07
N ALA A 36 -34.15 -18.57 -7.02
CA ALA A 36 -34.34 -17.13 -7.26
C ALA A 36 -35.43 -16.81 -8.31
N ASP A 37 -36.00 -17.81 -8.99
CA ASP A 37 -36.84 -17.58 -10.18
C ASP A 37 -38.29 -18.08 -10.06
N ALA A 38 -38.75 -18.41 -8.84
CA ALA A 38 -40.10 -18.89 -8.60
C ALA A 38 -40.82 -18.01 -7.57
N GLY A 39 -41.36 -16.90 -8.04
CA GLY A 39 -42.30 -16.12 -7.24
C GLY A 39 -42.53 -14.73 -7.79
N ASN A 40 -43.56 -14.58 -8.63
CA ASN A 40 -44.64 -13.61 -8.45
C ASN A 40 -45.30 -13.30 -9.81
N GLY A 41 -46.30 -14.09 -10.20
CA GLY A 41 -47.13 -13.86 -11.37
C GLY A 41 -48.61 -13.84 -10.98
N ASP A 42 -49.24 -12.70 -11.25
CA ASP A 42 -50.67 -12.46 -11.50
C ASP A 42 -51.73 -12.75 -10.44
N ARG A 43 -52.13 -11.67 -9.76
CA ARG A 43 -53.55 -11.39 -9.49
C ARG A 43 -53.94 -10.05 -10.11
N ALA A 44 -54.63 -10.15 -11.25
CA ALA A 44 -55.39 -9.08 -11.85
C ALA A 44 -56.68 -8.82 -11.05
N GLY A 45 -57.04 -7.55 -10.88
CA GLY A 45 -58.40 -7.14 -10.55
C GLY A 45 -58.49 -5.97 -9.58
N GLY A 46 -58.88 -4.80 -10.10
CA GLY A 46 -59.72 -3.89 -9.32
C GLY A 46 -59.30 -2.43 -9.23
N ARG A 47 -59.96 -1.63 -10.09
CA ARG A 47 -60.54 -0.31 -9.80
C ARG A 47 -59.63 0.92 -9.68
N ARG A 48 -59.96 1.85 -10.59
CA ARG A 48 -59.66 3.27 -10.66
C ARG A 48 -59.86 4.00 -9.32
N GLY A 49 -58.92 4.88 -9.02
CA GLY A 49 -59.13 6.08 -8.20
C GLY A 49 -58.06 7.12 -8.59
N PRO A 50 -58.43 8.31 -9.09
CA PRO A 50 -57.50 9.43 -9.13
C PRO A 50 -57.46 10.03 -7.72
N LEU A 51 -56.29 10.44 -7.21
CA LEU A 51 -56.07 11.56 -6.29
C LEU A 51 -54.67 11.49 -5.65
N GLY A 52 -53.85 12.50 -5.99
CA GLY A 52 -52.97 13.19 -5.03
C GLY A 52 -51.82 12.42 -4.37
N HIS A 53 -50.67 12.32 -5.04
CA HIS A 53 -49.39 12.20 -4.33
C HIS A 53 -48.60 13.49 -4.46
N ALA A 54 -48.79 14.33 -3.44
CA ALA A 54 -47.95 15.46 -3.11
C ALA A 54 -46.48 15.03 -3.09
N ARG A 55 -45.66 15.71 -3.90
CA ARG A 55 -44.20 15.64 -3.82
C ARG A 55 -43.79 16.16 -2.45
N LEU A 56 -43.58 15.27 -1.50
CA LEU A 56 -42.82 15.54 -0.28
C LEU A 56 -41.38 15.83 -0.71
N CYS A 57 -41.15 17.10 -1.04
CA CYS A 57 -39.83 17.70 -1.14
C CYS A 57 -39.21 17.60 0.26
N GLY A 58 -38.55 16.47 0.53
CA GLY A 58 -37.83 16.17 1.75
C GLY A 58 -36.69 17.16 1.92
N ARG A 59 -37.01 18.30 2.54
CA ARG A 59 -36.10 19.35 2.98
C ARG A 59 -35.10 18.69 3.94
N ARG A 60 -33.96 18.23 3.43
CA ARG A 60 -32.84 17.72 4.25
C ARG A 60 -32.45 18.83 5.21
N ARG A 61 -32.92 18.74 6.46
CA ARG A 61 -32.43 19.59 7.56
C ARG A 61 -30.93 19.39 7.61
N ILE A 62 -30.18 20.42 7.24
CA ILE A 62 -28.77 20.55 7.54
C ILE A 62 -28.71 20.64 9.07
N GLN A 63 -28.59 19.49 9.74
CA GLN A 63 -28.31 19.43 11.17
C GLN A 63 -26.97 20.12 11.38
N ARG A 64 -27.01 21.34 11.93
CA ARG A 64 -25.80 22.02 12.40
C ARG A 64 -25.14 21.11 13.45
N PRO A 65 -23.85 20.76 13.30
CA PRO A 65 -23.18 19.93 14.28
C PRO A 65 -23.24 20.64 15.64
N GLY A 66 -23.87 20.01 16.64
CA GLY A 66 -23.89 20.55 18.01
C GLY A 66 -22.46 20.70 18.57
N GLY A 67 -22.29 21.54 19.59
CA GLY A 67 -20.97 21.90 20.14
C GLY A 67 -20.06 20.71 20.51
N ARG A 68 -20.63 19.57 20.92
CA ARG A 68 -19.87 18.32 21.15
C ARG A 68 -19.16 17.79 19.89
N GLY A 69 -19.75 17.96 18.70
CA GLY A 69 -19.15 17.56 17.44
C GLY A 69 -17.98 18.45 17.01
N GLN A 70 -17.98 19.71 17.41
CA GLN A 70 -16.88 20.65 17.15
C GLN A 70 -15.69 20.37 18.08
N LEU A 71 -15.93 20.10 19.36
CA LEU A 71 -14.88 19.70 20.31
C LEU A 71 -14.16 18.42 19.90
N VAL A 72 -14.90 17.39 19.44
CA VAL A 72 -14.28 16.15 18.95
C VAL A 72 -13.42 16.39 17.71
N ARG A 73 -13.83 17.29 16.81
CA ARG A 73 -13.04 17.67 15.63
C ARG A 73 -11.76 18.40 16.02
N LEU A 74 -11.85 19.37 16.94
CA LEU A 74 -10.69 20.10 17.43
C LEU A 74 -9.72 19.17 18.17
N ALA A 75 -10.23 18.24 18.99
CA ALA A 75 -9.42 17.22 19.65
C ALA A 75 -8.71 16.31 18.63
N ALA A 76 -9.41 15.86 17.58
CA ALA A 76 -8.81 15.03 16.53
C ALA A 76 -7.73 15.77 15.74
N ILE A 77 -7.94 17.07 15.44
CA ILE A 77 -6.92 17.92 14.82
C ILE A 77 -5.74 18.08 15.76
N GLY A 78 -5.98 18.39 17.03
CA GLY A 78 -4.95 18.52 18.07
C GLY A 78 -4.09 17.27 18.21
N VAL A 79 -4.71 16.08 18.27
CA VAL A 79 -4.00 14.79 18.30
C VAL A 79 -3.20 14.58 17.03
N THR A 80 -3.77 14.88 15.85
CA THR A 80 -3.06 14.74 14.58
C THR A 80 -1.82 15.63 14.53
N LEU A 81 -1.96 16.90 14.95
CA LEU A 81 -0.86 17.84 15.03
C LEU A 81 0.19 17.43 16.07
N ALA A 82 -0.22 16.90 17.22
CA ALA A 82 0.69 16.39 18.23
C ALA A 82 1.47 15.17 17.72
N VAL A 83 0.80 14.22 17.04
CA VAL A 83 1.47 13.07 16.41
C VAL A 83 2.43 13.55 15.32
N LEU A 84 2.02 14.49 14.47
CA LEU A 84 2.91 15.09 13.46
C LEU A 84 4.12 15.78 14.10
N ALA A 85 3.93 16.50 15.20
CA ALA A 85 5.03 17.14 15.94
C ALA A 85 5.99 16.09 16.52
N VAL A 86 5.48 15.03 17.14
CA VAL A 86 6.32 13.92 17.61
C VAL A 86 7.07 13.28 16.45
N LEU A 87 6.42 13.04 15.30
CA LEU A 87 7.08 12.49 14.11
C LEU A 87 8.18 13.42 13.57
N VAL A 88 7.98 14.74 13.60
CA VAL A 88 8.95 15.75 13.13
C VAL A 88 10.12 15.92 14.09
N PHE A 89 9.85 15.99 15.39
CA PHE A 89 10.86 16.35 16.39
C PHE A 89 11.50 15.14 17.09
N ALA A 90 10.77 14.05 17.28
CA ALA A 90 11.27 12.86 17.99
C ALA A 90 11.82 11.78 17.05
N LEU A 91 11.40 11.76 15.78
CA LEU A 91 11.98 10.87 14.77
C LEU A 91 12.66 11.68 13.67
N PRO A 92 13.99 11.92 13.76
CA PRO A 92 14.76 12.55 12.68
C PRO A 92 14.90 11.64 11.44
N ASN A 93 13.94 10.73 11.21
CA ASN A 93 13.90 9.87 10.06
C ASN A 93 13.17 10.56 8.90
N ARG A 94 13.96 11.13 8.00
CA ARG A 94 13.51 11.95 6.86
C ARG A 94 12.59 11.17 5.91
N THR A 95 12.78 9.86 5.77
CA THR A 95 11.92 9.02 4.92
C THR A 95 10.50 8.93 5.48
N ALA A 96 10.35 8.89 6.82
CA ALA A 96 9.05 8.89 7.47
C ALA A 96 8.30 10.22 7.25
N LEU A 97 9.01 11.36 7.29
CA LEU A 97 8.42 12.67 6.99
C LEU A 97 7.95 12.79 5.54
N LEU A 98 8.77 12.30 4.60
CA LEU A 98 8.36 12.26 3.19
C LEU A 98 7.17 11.33 2.97
N ALA A 99 7.12 10.18 3.65
CA ALA A 99 5.98 9.27 3.59
C ALA A 99 4.69 9.92 4.12
N VAL A 100 4.76 10.66 5.23
CA VAL A 100 3.64 11.40 5.80
C VAL A 100 3.16 12.51 4.86
N LEU A 101 4.09 13.31 4.30
CA LEU A 101 3.78 14.33 3.32
C LEU A 101 3.11 13.73 2.08
N GLY A 102 3.69 12.64 1.54
CA GLY A 102 3.17 11.90 0.41
C GLY A 102 1.77 11.33 0.68
N ALA A 103 1.54 10.78 1.87
CA ALA A 103 0.24 10.27 2.29
C ALA A 103 -0.82 11.39 2.35
N GLY A 104 -0.46 12.58 2.85
CA GLY A 104 -1.33 13.75 2.87
C GLY A 104 -1.71 14.23 1.46
N LEU A 105 -0.72 14.32 0.57
CA LEU A 105 -0.96 14.68 -0.84
C LEU A 105 -1.84 13.64 -1.55
N ALA A 106 -1.57 12.35 -1.33
CA ALA A 106 -2.36 11.26 -1.89
C ALA A 106 -3.82 11.29 -1.41
N ALA A 107 -4.04 11.56 -0.12
CA ALA A 107 -5.38 11.72 0.44
C ALA A 107 -6.11 12.92 -0.18
N GLY A 108 -5.42 14.06 -0.36
CA GLY A 108 -5.95 15.25 -1.01
C GLY A 108 -6.33 15.00 -2.47
N VAL A 109 -5.47 14.35 -3.24
CA VAL A 109 -5.73 13.94 -4.62
C VAL A 109 -6.95 13.02 -4.69
N HIS A 110 -7.03 12.00 -3.84
CA HIS A 110 -8.17 11.08 -3.80
C HIS A 110 -9.49 11.79 -3.44
N GLN A 111 -9.43 12.74 -2.50
CA GLN A 111 -10.60 13.54 -2.09
C GLN A 111 -11.08 14.49 -3.20
N LEU A 112 -10.15 15.13 -3.91
CA LEU A 112 -10.46 16.21 -4.86
C LEU A 112 -10.65 15.73 -6.30
N ARG A 113 -10.36 14.47 -6.62
CA ARG A 113 -10.42 13.92 -7.99
C ARG A 113 -11.77 14.05 -8.71
N ARG A 114 -12.87 14.26 -7.98
CA ARG A 114 -14.19 14.50 -8.58
C ARG A 114 -14.36 15.94 -9.09
N VAL A 115 -13.60 16.88 -8.53
CA VAL A 115 -13.67 18.31 -8.84
C VAL A 115 -12.36 18.69 -9.52
N ARG A 116 -12.29 18.52 -10.85
CA ARG A 116 -11.05 18.68 -11.64
C ARG A 116 -10.32 19.99 -11.37
N LEU A 117 -11.04 21.11 -11.27
CA LEU A 117 -10.46 22.42 -10.96
C LEU A 117 -9.82 22.46 -9.56
N ALA A 118 -10.47 21.88 -8.55
CA ALA A 118 -9.93 21.81 -7.20
C ALA A 118 -8.70 20.88 -7.13
N LEU A 119 -8.72 19.77 -7.89
CA LEU A 119 -7.55 18.88 -8.02
C LEU A 119 -6.38 19.61 -8.69
N LEU A 120 -6.61 20.31 -9.80
CA LEU A 120 -5.58 21.07 -10.50
C LEU A 120 -4.99 22.17 -9.61
N ALA A 121 -5.85 22.94 -8.92
CA ALA A 121 -5.41 23.96 -7.98
C ALA A 121 -4.59 23.36 -6.82
N PHE A 122 -5.02 22.21 -6.28
CA PHE A 122 -4.30 21.51 -5.21
C PHE A 122 -2.92 21.02 -5.68
N VAL A 123 -2.83 20.39 -6.85
CA VAL A 123 -1.55 19.92 -7.41
C VAL A 123 -0.63 21.10 -7.74
N ALA A 124 -1.16 22.17 -8.34
CA ALA A 124 -0.39 23.37 -8.63
C ALA A 124 0.15 24.02 -7.34
N ALA A 125 -0.69 24.14 -6.30
CA ALA A 125 -0.27 24.66 -5.00
C ALA A 125 0.80 23.79 -4.35
N ALA A 126 0.65 22.46 -4.40
CA ALA A 126 1.66 21.53 -3.89
C ALA A 126 2.99 21.67 -4.64
N MET A 127 2.97 21.76 -5.97
CA MET A 127 4.17 21.96 -6.79
C MET A 127 4.85 23.30 -6.49
N LEU A 128 4.08 24.39 -6.39
CA LEU A 128 4.61 25.72 -6.04
C LEU A 128 5.22 25.70 -4.63
N ALA A 129 4.56 25.08 -3.65
CA ALA A 129 5.09 24.95 -2.30
C ALA A 129 6.39 24.14 -2.27
N SER A 130 6.47 23.04 -3.03
CA SER A 130 7.72 22.26 -3.16
C SER A 130 8.84 23.05 -3.83
N ALA A 131 8.54 23.79 -4.90
CA ALA A 131 9.52 24.64 -5.58
C ALA A 131 10.03 25.78 -4.66
N ALA A 132 9.11 26.45 -3.96
CA ALA A 132 9.44 27.45 -2.95
C ALA A 132 10.31 26.85 -1.84
N PHE A 133 9.95 25.67 -1.32
CA PHE A 133 10.74 24.99 -0.30
C PHE A 133 12.17 24.67 -0.74
N VAL A 134 12.36 24.15 -1.97
CA VAL A 134 13.69 23.87 -2.51
C VAL A 134 14.52 25.15 -2.71
N THR A 135 13.90 26.22 -3.21
CA THR A 135 14.59 27.48 -3.53
C THR A 135 14.82 28.39 -2.32
N MET A 136 14.01 28.29 -1.27
CA MET A 136 14.08 29.17 -0.11
C MET A 136 14.79 28.56 1.11
N VAL A 137 15.00 27.24 1.14
CA VAL A 137 15.62 26.56 2.29
C VAL A 137 17.06 26.16 1.96
N PRO A 138 18.10 26.87 2.46
CA PRO A 138 19.49 26.59 2.12
C PRO A 138 19.94 25.18 2.48
N ALA A 139 19.42 24.62 3.58
CA ALA A 139 19.71 23.26 4.01
C ALA A 139 19.23 22.20 2.99
N VAL A 140 18.19 22.48 2.20
CA VAL A 140 17.74 21.57 1.13
C VAL A 140 18.68 21.66 -0.07
N GLN A 141 19.09 22.88 -0.45
CA GLN A 141 20.01 23.10 -1.57
C GLN A 141 21.37 22.44 -1.33
N SER A 142 21.94 22.62 -0.14
CA SER A 142 23.23 22.01 0.20
C SER A 142 23.17 20.48 0.16
N ARG A 143 22.04 19.89 0.56
CA ARG A 143 21.82 18.44 0.49
C ARG A 143 21.67 17.93 -0.93
N LEU A 144 20.98 18.67 -1.80
CA LEU A 144 20.90 18.33 -3.23
C LEU A 144 22.27 18.43 -3.90
N ALA A 145 23.04 19.47 -3.59
CA ALA A 145 24.40 19.64 -4.11
C ALA A 145 25.32 18.50 -3.66
N LEU A 146 25.28 18.12 -2.38
CA LEU A 146 26.01 16.99 -1.84
C LEU A 146 25.60 15.68 -2.52
N GLY A 147 24.30 15.39 -2.61
CA GLY A 147 23.81 14.17 -3.25
C GLY A 147 24.23 14.07 -4.73
N LEU A 148 24.25 15.19 -5.45
CA LEU A 148 24.73 15.23 -6.83
C LEU A 148 26.25 14.96 -6.92
N ALA A 149 27.04 15.46 -5.97
CA ALA A 149 28.47 15.16 -5.89
C ALA A 149 28.70 13.67 -5.63
N GLU A 150 28.02 13.09 -4.65
CA GLU A 150 28.08 11.65 -4.32
C GLU A 150 27.70 10.76 -5.54
N ILE A 151 26.69 11.16 -6.33
CA ILE A 151 26.33 10.45 -7.57
C ILE A 151 27.47 10.52 -8.60
N ARG A 152 28.13 11.67 -8.74
CA ARG A 152 29.24 11.84 -9.69
C ARG A 152 30.43 10.97 -9.29
N GLU A 153 30.78 10.98 -8.01
CA GLU A 153 31.82 10.12 -7.43
C GLU A 153 31.53 8.63 -7.68
N ALA A 154 30.29 8.18 -7.42
CA ALA A 154 29.86 6.81 -7.69
C ALA A 154 29.96 6.44 -9.18
N ASN A 155 29.71 7.40 -10.07
CA ASN A 155 29.83 7.22 -11.51
C ASN A 155 31.28 7.24 -12.00
N SER A 156 32.20 7.92 -11.32
CA SER A 156 33.65 7.82 -11.57
C SER A 156 34.28 6.55 -11.00
N GLY A 157 33.50 5.69 -10.33
CA GLY A 157 33.95 4.40 -9.80
C GLY A 157 34.31 4.43 -8.32
N GLU A 158 34.09 5.57 -7.63
CA GLU A 158 34.31 5.65 -6.19
C GLU A 158 33.24 4.86 -5.44
N VAL A 159 33.68 4.07 -4.46
CA VAL A 159 32.80 3.28 -3.60
C VAL A 159 32.97 3.74 -2.17
N ASN A 160 31.97 4.44 -1.66
CA ASN A 160 31.91 4.88 -0.28
C ASN A 160 30.53 4.61 0.33
N ARG A 161 30.36 4.86 1.63
CA ARG A 161 29.11 4.61 2.36
C ARG A 161 28.19 5.82 2.41
N ASP A 162 28.44 6.85 1.60
CA ASP A 162 27.59 8.01 1.54
C ASP A 162 26.24 7.66 0.90
N SER A 163 25.19 8.36 1.33
CA SER A 163 23.81 7.90 1.17
C SER A 163 23.39 7.70 -0.29
N TRP A 164 23.87 8.54 -1.21
CA TRP A 164 23.51 8.47 -2.63
C TRP A 164 24.51 7.61 -3.39
N ASN A 165 25.80 7.66 -3.03
CA ASN A 165 26.80 6.78 -3.60
C ASN A 165 26.40 5.31 -3.41
N ILE A 166 26.07 4.92 -2.18
CA ILE A 166 25.70 3.53 -1.90
C ILE A 166 24.46 3.08 -2.66
N ARG A 167 23.47 3.96 -2.85
CA ARG A 167 22.27 3.68 -3.64
C ARG A 167 22.61 3.44 -5.11
N VAL A 168 23.54 4.21 -5.67
CA VAL A 168 24.03 3.97 -7.04
C VAL A 168 24.69 2.59 -7.13
N GLN A 169 25.51 2.19 -6.15
CA GLN A 169 26.14 0.86 -6.14
C GLN A 169 25.09 -0.26 -6.03
N LEU A 170 24.11 -0.11 -5.14
CA LEU A 170 23.02 -1.07 -4.94
C LEU A 170 22.21 -1.26 -6.22
N VAL A 171 21.84 -0.16 -6.88
CA VAL A 171 21.12 -0.18 -8.16
C VAL A 171 21.99 -0.84 -9.23
N ARG A 172 23.24 -0.41 -9.40
CA ARG A 172 24.15 -0.89 -10.45
C ARG A 172 24.38 -2.40 -10.36
N HIS A 173 24.81 -2.90 -9.20
CA HIS A 173 25.13 -4.31 -9.06
C HIS A 173 23.86 -5.19 -9.03
N THR A 174 22.76 -4.72 -8.45
CA THR A 174 21.51 -5.50 -8.45
C THR A 174 20.88 -5.55 -9.84
N ALA A 175 20.93 -4.45 -10.60
CA ALA A 175 20.50 -4.45 -12.00
C ALA A 175 21.35 -5.39 -12.86
N ALA A 176 22.66 -5.47 -12.63
CA ALA A 176 23.52 -6.45 -13.28
C ALA A 176 23.09 -7.90 -12.96
N MET A 177 22.77 -8.21 -11.70
CA MET A 177 22.23 -9.52 -11.33
C MET A 177 20.94 -9.86 -12.11
N ILE A 178 20.05 -8.88 -12.31
CA ILE A 178 18.82 -9.05 -13.10
C ILE A 178 19.16 -9.32 -14.57
N ALA A 179 20.07 -8.54 -15.14
CA ALA A 179 20.48 -8.67 -16.54
C ALA A 179 21.14 -10.05 -16.82
N GLU A 180 21.88 -10.59 -15.85
CA GLU A 180 22.50 -11.91 -15.95
C GLU A 180 21.47 -13.07 -15.95
N ARG A 181 20.37 -12.94 -15.21
CA ARG A 181 19.31 -13.98 -15.10
C ARG A 181 17.90 -13.38 -15.13
N PRO A 182 17.45 -12.82 -16.27
CA PRO A 182 16.24 -12.00 -16.33
C PRO A 182 14.94 -12.79 -16.10
N TRP A 183 14.93 -14.09 -16.35
CA TRP A 183 13.68 -14.88 -16.29
C TRP A 183 13.43 -15.50 -14.91
N MET A 184 14.45 -16.12 -14.33
CA MET A 184 14.33 -16.88 -13.08
C MET A 184 15.05 -16.22 -11.90
N GLY A 185 15.87 -15.19 -12.16
CA GLY A 185 16.76 -14.61 -11.15
C GLY A 185 17.78 -15.62 -10.63
N TRP A 186 18.32 -15.31 -9.46
CA TRP A 186 19.33 -16.10 -8.77
C TRP A 186 18.75 -17.06 -7.72
N GLY A 187 17.43 -17.06 -7.53
CA GLY A 187 16.74 -17.82 -6.49
C GLY A 187 16.45 -16.98 -5.23
N ILE A 188 15.40 -17.36 -4.51
CA ILE A 188 15.00 -16.69 -3.27
C ILE A 188 16.11 -16.83 -2.23
N GLY A 189 16.50 -15.71 -1.62
CA GLY A 189 17.58 -15.64 -0.62
C GLY A 189 18.98 -15.50 -1.23
N ALA A 190 19.15 -15.62 -2.55
CA ALA A 190 20.47 -15.59 -3.18
C ALA A 190 21.12 -14.19 -3.22
N TRP A 191 20.34 -13.11 -3.09
CA TRP A 191 20.83 -11.74 -3.27
C TRP A 191 22.06 -11.43 -2.40
N ASN A 192 22.08 -11.83 -1.13
CA ASN A 192 23.21 -11.56 -0.23
C ASN A 192 24.52 -12.23 -0.70
N ALA A 193 24.44 -13.47 -1.17
CA ALA A 193 25.61 -14.19 -1.69
C ALA A 193 26.11 -13.55 -2.99
N GLN A 194 25.17 -13.19 -3.88
CA GLN A 194 25.46 -12.52 -5.13
C GLN A 194 26.02 -11.10 -4.92
N TRP A 195 25.53 -10.36 -3.93
CA TRP A 195 26.05 -9.03 -3.57
C TRP A 195 27.50 -9.14 -3.12
N ARG A 196 27.79 -9.98 -2.13
CA ARG A 196 29.13 -10.13 -1.55
C ARG A 196 30.20 -10.58 -2.54
N SER A 197 29.84 -11.34 -3.57
CA SER A 197 30.79 -11.77 -4.59
C SER A 197 31.12 -10.68 -5.63
N ARG A 198 30.36 -9.58 -5.66
CA ARG A 198 30.47 -8.53 -6.70
C ARG A 198 31.00 -7.19 -6.20
N VAL A 199 31.02 -6.97 -4.89
CA VAL A 199 31.32 -5.66 -4.29
C VAL A 199 32.54 -5.71 -3.39
N PRO A 200 33.23 -4.59 -3.17
CA PRO A 200 34.35 -4.56 -2.25
C PRO A 200 33.91 -4.83 -0.80
N PRO A 201 34.82 -5.34 0.06
CA PRO A 201 34.52 -5.65 1.46
C PRO A 201 33.93 -4.49 2.26
N SER A 202 34.23 -3.24 1.87
CA SER A 202 33.73 -2.02 2.52
C SER A 202 32.21 -1.85 2.47
N ILE A 203 31.50 -2.55 1.57
CA ILE A 203 30.03 -2.47 1.45
C ILE A 203 29.36 -3.85 1.38
N ALA A 204 30.13 -4.92 1.59
CA ALA A 204 29.66 -6.31 1.49
C ALA A 204 28.71 -6.73 2.63
N ASP A 205 28.65 -5.94 3.70
CA ASP A 205 27.77 -6.16 4.85
C ASP A 205 26.32 -5.76 4.61
N LEU A 206 26.04 -4.97 3.55
CA LEU A 206 24.68 -4.63 3.17
C LEU A 206 23.87 -5.87 2.79
N ASN A 207 22.61 -5.89 3.23
CA ASN A 207 21.76 -7.07 3.19
C ASN A 207 20.43 -6.88 2.43
N MET A 208 20.27 -5.73 1.76
CA MET A 208 19.15 -5.42 0.88
C MET A 208 19.51 -4.30 -0.11
N PRO A 209 18.91 -4.27 -1.32
CA PRO A 209 19.16 -3.25 -2.33
C PRO A 209 18.45 -1.90 -2.07
N HIS A 210 17.67 -1.78 -0.97
CA HIS A 210 16.81 -0.62 -0.66
C HIS A 210 15.76 -0.30 -1.74
N ASP A 211 15.40 -1.27 -2.57
CA ASP A 211 14.32 -1.24 -3.55
C ASP A 211 13.77 -2.67 -3.73
N ASP A 212 12.52 -2.91 -3.34
CA ASP A 212 11.89 -4.23 -3.42
C ASP A 212 11.70 -4.71 -4.87
N LEU A 213 11.58 -3.82 -5.84
CA LEU A 213 11.47 -4.18 -7.25
C LEU A 213 12.81 -4.74 -7.76
N LEU A 214 13.91 -4.07 -7.43
CA LEU A 214 15.26 -4.58 -7.74
C LEU A 214 15.52 -5.91 -7.04
N TRP A 215 15.07 -6.03 -5.80
CA TRP A 215 15.28 -7.26 -5.05
C TRP A 215 14.49 -8.44 -5.58
N MET A 216 13.20 -8.24 -5.88
CA MET A 216 12.37 -9.26 -6.52
C MET A 216 12.92 -9.61 -7.90
N GLY A 217 13.42 -8.62 -8.65
CA GLY A 217 14.10 -8.84 -9.92
C GLY A 217 15.31 -9.76 -9.79
N ALA A 218 16.20 -9.48 -8.84
CA ALA A 218 17.42 -10.28 -8.69
C ALA A 218 17.15 -11.71 -8.21
N GLN A 219 16.09 -11.92 -7.42
CA GLN A 219 15.76 -13.24 -6.88
C GLN A 219 14.88 -14.10 -7.80
N ALA A 220 13.88 -13.49 -8.43
CA ALA A 220 12.83 -14.19 -9.18
C ALA A 220 12.70 -13.70 -10.64
N GLY A 221 13.67 -12.92 -11.11
CA GLY A 221 13.68 -12.35 -12.45
C GLY A 221 12.67 -11.21 -12.62
N VAL A 222 12.64 -10.67 -13.83
CA VAL A 222 11.67 -9.69 -14.31
C VAL A 222 10.23 -10.16 -14.08
N PRO A 223 9.84 -11.44 -14.31
CA PRO A 223 8.49 -11.91 -14.01
C PRO A 223 8.12 -11.76 -12.53
N GLY A 224 9.04 -12.07 -11.61
CA GLY A 224 8.83 -11.88 -10.17
C GLY A 224 8.67 -10.42 -9.78
N ALA A 225 9.54 -9.55 -10.29
CA ALA A 225 9.46 -8.09 -10.08
C ALA A 225 8.13 -7.51 -10.58
N LEU A 226 7.71 -7.88 -11.79
CA LEU A 226 6.45 -7.42 -12.38
C LEU A 226 5.23 -7.95 -11.64
N SER A 227 5.27 -9.21 -11.19
CA SER A 227 4.18 -9.80 -10.40
C SER A 227 4.01 -9.07 -9.08
N TRP A 228 5.12 -8.79 -8.38
CA TRP A 228 5.10 -8.01 -7.15
C TRP A 228 4.54 -6.60 -7.38
N LEU A 229 5.02 -5.89 -8.42
CA LEU A 229 4.52 -4.57 -8.77
C LEU A 229 3.03 -4.59 -9.10
N ALA A 230 2.57 -5.59 -9.86
CA ALA A 230 1.16 -5.75 -10.21
C ALA A 230 0.28 -5.91 -8.97
N ILE A 231 0.72 -6.65 -7.94
CA ILE A 231 -0.01 -6.80 -6.67
C ILE A 231 -0.11 -5.44 -5.95
N MET A 232 1.00 -4.68 -5.88
CA MET A 232 1.00 -3.36 -5.24
C MET A 232 0.11 -2.36 -5.98
N LEU A 233 0.14 -2.37 -7.32
CA LEU A 233 -0.72 -1.53 -8.15
C LEU A 233 -2.20 -1.94 -8.03
N ALA A 234 -2.50 -3.23 -7.94
CA ALA A 234 -3.85 -3.73 -7.72
C ALA A 234 -4.41 -3.26 -6.37
N ALA A 235 -3.60 -3.27 -5.32
CA ALA A 235 -3.97 -2.71 -4.01
C ALA A 235 -4.29 -1.21 -4.09
N CYS A 236 -3.43 -0.43 -4.75
CA CYS A 236 -3.68 0.99 -4.98
C CYS A 236 -4.98 1.21 -5.77
N LEU A 237 -5.18 0.45 -6.85
CA LEU A 237 -6.37 0.55 -7.70
C LEU A 237 -7.65 0.16 -6.97
N ALA A 238 -7.61 -0.84 -6.10
CA ALA A 238 -8.74 -1.26 -5.28
C ALA A 238 -9.20 -0.12 -4.35
N GLY A 239 -8.27 0.52 -3.64
CA GLY A 239 -8.57 1.70 -2.80
C GLY A 239 -9.00 2.90 -3.63
N TRP A 240 -8.37 3.11 -4.79
CA TRP A 240 -8.74 4.19 -5.70
C TRP A 240 -10.18 4.04 -6.19
N ARG A 241 -10.62 2.86 -6.64
CA ARG A 241 -11.97 2.68 -7.21
C ARG A 241 -13.08 3.06 -6.25
N ARG A 242 -12.89 2.86 -4.95
CA ARG A 242 -13.88 3.22 -3.91
C ARG A 242 -13.79 4.70 -3.54
N GLN A 243 -14.95 5.36 -3.51
CA GLN A 243 -15.05 6.83 -3.47
C GLN A 243 -15.45 7.40 -2.10
N ASP A 244 -15.28 6.62 -1.05
CA ASP A 244 -15.57 7.02 0.32
C ASP A 244 -14.29 7.06 1.16
N MET A 245 -14.46 7.28 2.46
CA MET A 245 -13.35 7.29 3.42
C MET A 245 -12.57 5.98 3.42
N ALA A 246 -13.24 4.82 3.34
CA ALA A 246 -12.58 3.53 3.38
C ALA A 246 -11.68 3.32 2.16
N GLY A 247 -12.19 3.65 0.96
CA GLY A 247 -11.38 3.64 -0.26
C GLY A 247 -10.17 4.57 -0.19
N ARG A 248 -10.35 5.77 0.37
CA ARG A 248 -9.25 6.72 0.55
C ARG A 248 -8.17 6.19 1.48
N MET A 249 -8.54 5.63 2.63
CA MET A 249 -7.57 5.08 3.57
C MET A 249 -6.83 3.87 2.98
N ALA A 250 -7.54 3.01 2.25
CA ALA A 250 -6.92 1.88 1.54
C ALA A 250 -5.94 2.35 0.47
N PHE A 251 -6.32 3.34 -0.34
CA PHE A 251 -5.45 3.93 -1.35
C PHE A 251 -4.18 4.54 -0.74
N VAL A 252 -4.34 5.37 0.30
CA VAL A 252 -3.21 6.01 0.98
C VAL A 252 -2.28 4.97 1.60
N ALA A 253 -2.82 3.97 2.30
CA ALA A 253 -2.00 2.92 2.90
C ALA A 253 -1.23 2.13 1.83
N ALA A 254 -1.91 1.69 0.76
CA ALA A 254 -1.28 0.92 -0.32
C ALA A 254 -0.21 1.73 -1.06
N LEU A 255 -0.47 3.01 -1.33
CA LEU A 255 0.50 3.89 -1.99
C LEU A 255 1.72 4.17 -1.10
N THR A 256 1.51 4.37 0.21
CA THR A 256 2.60 4.53 1.17
C THR A 256 3.47 3.27 1.25
N LEU A 257 2.87 2.08 1.23
CA LEU A 257 3.61 0.82 1.14
C LEU A 257 4.40 0.73 -0.15
N LEU A 258 3.78 0.98 -1.30
CA LEU A 258 4.46 0.95 -2.60
C LEU A 258 5.65 1.91 -2.63
N PHE A 259 5.45 3.15 -2.20
CA PHE A 259 6.53 4.14 -2.11
C PHE A 259 7.65 3.65 -1.19
N SER A 260 7.31 3.19 0.02
CA SER A 260 8.30 2.73 1.00
C SER A 260 9.08 1.50 0.51
N ALA A 261 8.42 0.62 -0.23
CA ALA A 261 9.02 -0.55 -0.84
C ALA A 261 10.03 -0.18 -1.94
N LEU A 262 9.70 0.82 -2.77
CA LEU A 262 10.57 1.31 -3.85
C LEU A 262 11.79 2.09 -3.34
N VAL A 263 11.68 2.80 -2.20
CA VAL A 263 12.78 3.66 -1.70
C VAL A 263 13.62 3.04 -0.57
N ASN A 264 13.11 1.99 0.09
CA ASN A 264 13.77 1.42 1.25
C ASN A 264 13.56 -0.09 1.47
N SER A 265 13.11 -0.84 0.46
CA SER A 265 12.79 -2.27 0.63
C SER A 265 11.87 -2.59 1.82
N ALA A 266 10.85 -1.77 2.01
CA ALA A 266 10.00 -1.83 3.19
C ALA A 266 9.36 -3.22 3.41
N THR A 267 9.08 -4.02 2.38
CA THR A 267 8.42 -5.33 2.58
C THR A 267 9.32 -6.38 3.24
N ARG A 268 10.65 -6.19 3.28
CA ARG A 268 11.59 -7.06 4.03
C ARG A 268 11.92 -6.57 5.41
N ASP A 269 11.91 -5.26 5.61
CA ASP A 269 12.20 -4.70 6.91
C ASP A 269 11.14 -5.22 7.90
N ALA A 270 11.54 -6.03 8.88
CA ALA A 270 10.59 -6.61 9.82
C ALA A 270 9.91 -5.53 10.68
N THR A 271 10.56 -4.38 10.89
CA THR A 271 10.04 -3.28 11.70
C THR A 271 8.98 -2.49 10.94
N ILE A 272 9.26 -2.18 9.68
CA ILE A 272 8.39 -1.32 8.85
C ILE A 272 7.41 -2.15 8.02
N GLY A 273 7.87 -3.24 7.43
CA GLY A 273 7.13 -4.06 6.47
C GLY A 273 5.96 -4.79 7.07
N LEU A 274 6.16 -5.51 8.17
CA LEU A 274 5.09 -6.29 8.80
C LEU A 274 3.94 -5.39 9.27
N SER A 275 4.26 -4.28 9.92
CA SER A 275 3.26 -3.32 10.40
C SER A 275 2.50 -2.67 9.24
N LEU A 276 3.21 -2.22 8.20
CA LEU A 276 2.59 -1.54 7.07
C LEU A 276 1.76 -2.50 6.20
N LEU A 277 2.24 -3.72 5.95
CA LEU A 277 1.47 -4.76 5.26
C LEU A 277 0.16 -5.09 6.00
N TRP A 278 0.21 -5.16 7.34
CA TRP A 278 -0.98 -5.40 8.14
C TRP A 278 -1.99 -4.25 8.04
N VAL A 279 -1.52 -3.00 8.12
CA VAL A 279 -2.35 -1.79 7.94
C VAL A 279 -2.99 -1.77 6.55
N VAL A 280 -2.23 -2.08 5.49
CA VAL A 280 -2.74 -2.17 4.12
C VAL A 280 -3.81 -3.25 4.00
N GLY A 281 -3.55 -4.45 4.52
CA GLY A 281 -4.50 -5.57 4.50
C GLY A 281 -5.80 -5.22 5.21
N LEU A 282 -5.72 -4.58 6.38
CA LEU A 282 -6.89 -4.12 7.14
C LEU A 282 -7.72 -3.12 6.33
N TYR A 283 -7.11 -2.08 5.78
CA TYR A 283 -7.86 -1.08 5.03
C TYR A 283 -8.41 -1.61 3.70
N LEU A 284 -7.68 -2.49 3.01
CA LEU A 284 -8.20 -3.18 1.82
C LEU A 284 -9.41 -4.05 2.17
N ARG A 285 -9.36 -4.78 3.29
CA ARG A 285 -10.50 -5.58 3.76
C ARG A 285 -11.71 -4.69 4.08
N LEU A 286 -11.51 -3.62 4.84
CA LEU A 286 -12.58 -2.66 5.15
C LEU A 286 -13.14 -1.98 3.88
N SER A 287 -12.28 -1.71 2.89
CA SER A 287 -12.69 -1.17 1.59
C SER A 287 -13.43 -2.20 0.74
N ALA A 288 -13.27 -3.50 0.98
CA ALA A 288 -14.02 -4.55 0.29
C ALA A 288 -15.42 -4.78 0.89
N GLU A 289 -15.65 -4.41 2.16
CA GLU A 289 -16.95 -4.59 2.83
C GLU A 289 -18.02 -3.63 2.28
N PRO A 290 -19.11 -4.15 1.69
CA PRO A 290 -20.22 -3.32 1.23
C PRO A 290 -20.88 -2.60 2.40
N GLY A 291 -21.04 -1.27 2.29
CA GLY A 291 -21.76 -0.48 3.29
C GLY A 291 -20.98 -0.17 4.58
N PHE A 292 -19.71 -0.58 4.70
CA PHE A 292 -18.86 -0.11 5.80
C PHE A 292 -18.70 1.41 5.72
N ALA A 293 -19.14 2.10 6.76
CA ALA A 293 -18.88 3.52 6.97
C ALA A 293 -18.22 3.69 8.34
N PRO A 294 -17.10 4.43 8.47
CA PRO A 294 -16.47 4.66 9.77
C PRO A 294 -17.40 5.27 10.82
N SER A 295 -18.50 5.93 10.40
CA SER A 295 -19.56 6.41 11.29
C SER A 295 -20.31 5.29 12.03
N GLN A 296 -20.31 4.06 11.50
CA GLN A 296 -20.90 2.88 12.13
C GLN A 296 -20.06 2.35 13.31
N LEU A 297 -18.78 2.74 13.40
CA LEU A 297 -17.92 2.46 14.56
C LEU A 297 -18.25 3.35 15.76
N ARG A 298 -19.18 4.31 15.64
CA ARG A 298 -19.73 4.99 16.82
C ARG A 298 -20.52 3.97 17.63
N LEU A 299 -19.85 3.49 18.66
CA LEU A 299 -20.31 2.50 19.63
C LEU A 299 -21.80 2.70 19.98
N ARG A 300 -22.54 1.58 19.93
CA ARG A 300 -23.89 1.41 20.50
C ARG A 300 -23.89 1.52 22.04
N HIS A 301 -23.13 2.45 22.62
CA HIS A 301 -23.16 2.74 24.06
C HIS A 301 -24.16 3.86 24.35
N ALA A 302 -25.45 3.56 24.24
CA ALA A 302 -26.53 4.41 24.78
C ALA A 302 -27.89 3.68 24.88
N GLN A 303 -27.90 2.35 25.02
CA GLN A 303 -29.13 1.60 25.34
C GLN A 303 -28.79 0.51 26.35
N GLY A 304 -28.74 0.92 27.60
CA GLY A 304 -28.58 0.13 28.81
C GLY A 304 -28.92 1.03 29.98
#